data_AF-A0A7I7YQC9-F1
#
_entry.id   AF-A0A7I7YQC9-F1
#
_cell.length_a   1.000
_cell.length_b   1.000
_cell.length_c   1.000
_cell.angle_alpha   90.00
_cell.angle_beta   90.00
_cell.angle_gamma   90.00
#
_symmetry.space_group_name_H-M   'P 1'
#
loop_
_entity.id
_entity.type
_entity.pdbx_description
1 polymer ?
#
loop_
_entity_poly.entity_id
_entity_poly.type
_entity_poly.pdbx_seq_one_letter_code
_entity_poly.pdbx_strand_id
1 'polypeptide(L)'
;MVDRGWGRIANIGSLASLLVATPSETTYSGIKALVLRFSETIDAEFRDAGIRCTVSLPGATEPKSSVRQMDWVVSNKIEFSAH
;
A
#
# COMPACT_ATOMS: atom_id res chain seq x y z
N MET A 1 6.80 -9.63 17.19
CA MET A 1 6.00 -10.43 16.23
C MET A 1 6.63 -11.81 16.04
N VAL A 2 7.96 -11.90 15.86
CA VAL A 2 8.71 -13.15 15.71
C VAL A 2 8.47 -14.14 16.85
N ASP A 3 8.69 -13.73 18.11
CA ASP A 3 8.46 -14.62 19.27
C ASP A 3 7.01 -15.10 19.42
N ARG A 4 6.06 -14.36 18.82
CA ARG A 4 4.63 -14.72 18.81
C ARG A 4 4.27 -15.67 17.66
N GLY A 5 5.17 -15.92 16.71
CA GLY A 5 4.93 -16.71 15.50
C GLY A 5 3.86 -16.14 14.56
N TRP A 6 3.46 -14.87 14.75
CA TRP A 6 2.41 -14.23 13.95
C TRP A 6 2.48 -12.70 13.99
N GLY A 7 2.26 -12.09 12.83
CA GLY A 7 2.13 -10.63 12.69
C GLY A 7 1.62 -10.20 11.32
N ARG A 8 1.01 -9.01 11.26
CA ARG A 8 0.57 -8.37 10.01
C ARG A 8 1.05 -6.93 10.02
N ILE A 9 1.71 -6.52 8.94
CA ILE A 9 2.19 -5.15 8.73
C ILE A 9 1.52 -4.64 7.45
N ALA A 10 0.95 -3.45 7.51
CA ALA A 10 0.32 -2.79 6.39
C ALA A 10 0.93 -1.40 6.21
N ASN A 11 1.68 -1.22 5.12
CA ASN A 11 2.33 0.03 4.77
C ASN A 11 1.54 0.79 3.70
N ILE A 12 1.74 2.10 3.65
CA ILE A 12 1.12 2.98 2.65
C ILE A 12 2.19 3.52 1.71
N GLY A 13 2.23 2.97 0.49
CA GLY A 13 3.06 3.43 -0.61
C GLY A 13 2.32 4.49 -1.43
N SER A 14 2.47 4.40 -2.75
CA SER A 14 1.78 5.23 -3.76
C SER A 14 2.00 4.63 -5.15
N LEU A 15 1.12 4.90 -6.12
CA LEU A 15 1.40 4.59 -7.52
C LEU A 15 2.71 5.18 -8.04
N ALA A 16 3.17 6.30 -7.47
CA ALA A 16 4.48 6.89 -7.76
C ALA A 16 5.69 5.96 -7.48
N SER A 17 5.47 4.85 -6.76
CA SER A 17 6.49 3.81 -6.51
C SER A 17 6.83 2.99 -7.77
N LEU A 18 5.94 2.98 -8.77
CA LEU A 18 6.03 2.13 -9.97
C LEU A 18 6.30 2.95 -11.24
N LEU A 19 6.19 4.28 -11.17
CA LEU A 19 6.22 5.17 -12.32
C LEU A 19 7.51 5.99 -12.32
N VAL A 20 7.91 6.46 -13.51
CA VAL A 20 8.96 7.48 -13.63
C VAL A 20 8.46 8.76 -12.98
N ALA A 21 9.28 9.34 -12.10
CA ALA A 21 8.93 10.55 -11.39
C ALA A 21 8.67 11.72 -12.35
N THR A 22 7.59 12.47 -12.10
CA THR A 22 7.38 13.76 -12.76
C THR A 22 8.29 14.83 -12.16
N PRO A 23 8.57 15.95 -12.86
CA PRO A 23 9.32 17.05 -12.29
C PRO A 23 8.72 17.48 -10.94
N SER A 24 9.56 17.75 -9.94
CA SER A 24 9.21 18.03 -8.53
C SER A 24 8.77 16.84 -7.66
N GLU A 25 8.62 15.64 -8.22
CA GLU A 25 8.26 14.43 -7.45
C GLU A 25 9.42 13.44 -7.25
N THR A 26 10.64 13.77 -7.67
CA THR A 26 11.79 12.84 -7.66
C THR A 26 12.03 12.21 -6.29
N THR A 27 12.12 13.03 -5.23
CA THR A 27 12.31 12.53 -3.86
C THR A 27 11.09 11.76 -3.36
N TYR A 28 9.88 12.21 -3.71
CA TYR A 28 8.64 11.55 -3.31
C TYR A 28 8.54 10.14 -3.92
N SER A 29 8.69 10.03 -5.24
CA SER A 29 8.69 8.77 -5.98
C SER A 29 9.79 7.83 -5.49
N GLY A 30 11.01 8.34 -5.27
CA GLY A 30 12.13 7.54 -4.73
C GLY A 30 11.84 6.95 -3.35
N ILE A 31 11.33 7.75 -2.42
CA ILE A 31 10.97 7.27 -1.07
C ILE A 31 9.80 6.30 -1.14
N LYS A 32 8.79 6.55 -1.98
CA LYS A 32 7.65 5.64 -2.11
C LYS A 32 8.04 4.29 -2.75
N ALA A 33 8.98 4.30 -3.71
CA ALA A 33 9.60 3.09 -4.23
C ALA A 33 10.37 2.31 -3.14
N LEU A 34 11.07 3.01 -2.24
CA LEU A 34 11.71 2.38 -1.08
C LEU A 34 10.68 1.70 -0.17
N VAL A 35 9.56 2.35 0.14
CA VAL A 35 8.49 1.75 0.97
C VAL A 35 7.95 0.46 0.34
N LEU A 36 7.76 0.44 -0.97
CA LEU A 36 7.34 -0.75 -1.70
C LEU A 36 8.35 -1.88 -1.53
N ARG A 37 9.62 -1.65 -1.88
CA ARG A 37 10.66 -2.69 -1.81
C ARG A 37 10.94 -3.15 -0.39
N PHE A 38 10.97 -2.22 0.56
CA PHE A 38 11.09 -2.56 1.97
C PHE A 38 9.97 -3.50 2.43
N SER A 39 8.73 -3.22 2.02
CA SER A 39 7.59 -4.07 2.40
C SER A 39 7.67 -5.47 1.79
N GLU A 40 8.11 -5.58 0.54
CA GLU A 40 8.34 -6.86 -0.15
C GLU A 40 9.47 -7.65 0.53
N THR A 41 10.57 -7.00 0.87
CA THR A 41 11.70 -7.63 1.57
C THR A 41 11.28 -8.15 2.94
N ILE A 42 10.55 -7.36 3.75
CA ILE A 42 10.05 -7.81 5.05
C ILE A 42 9.09 -9.01 4.90
N ASP A 43 8.18 -8.99 3.92
CA ASP A 43 7.30 -10.16 3.70
C ASP A 43 8.10 -11.39 3.31
N ALA A 44 9.12 -11.25 2.46
CA ALA A 44 9.97 -12.36 2.03
C ALA A 44 10.83 -12.93 3.18
N GLU A 45 11.46 -12.06 3.97
CA GLU A 45 12.35 -12.47 5.08
C GLU A 45 11.60 -13.14 6.24
N PHE A 46 10.37 -12.71 6.52
CA PHE A 46 9.65 -13.12 7.72
C PHE A 46 8.39 -13.97 7.46
N ARG A 47 8.15 -14.38 6.21
CA ARG A 47 7.01 -15.26 5.86
C ARG A 47 7.00 -16.55 6.68
N ASP A 48 8.17 -17.17 6.83
CA ASP A 48 8.32 -18.44 7.55
C ASP A 48 8.12 -18.27 9.06
N ALA A 49 8.31 -17.05 9.57
CA ALA A 49 8.00 -16.69 10.96
C ALA A 49 6.51 -16.35 11.18
N GLY A 50 5.64 -16.59 10.18
CA GLY A 50 4.19 -16.32 10.25
C GLY A 50 3.82 -14.84 10.12
N ILE A 51 4.78 -13.99 9.74
CA ILE A 51 4.59 -12.55 9.58
C ILE A 51 4.35 -12.24 8.10
N ARG A 52 3.34 -11.41 7.82
CA ARG A 52 3.06 -10.93 6.47
C ARG A 52 3.13 -9.41 6.41
N CYS A 53 3.78 -8.88 5.40
CA CYS A 53 3.85 -7.44 5.15
C CYS A 53 3.21 -7.12 3.80
N THR A 54 2.25 -6.21 3.80
CA THR A 54 1.56 -5.76 2.60
C THR A 54 1.69 -4.25 2.46
N VAL A 55 1.63 -3.77 1.23
CA VAL A 55 1.67 -2.35 0.92
C VAL A 55 0.52 -1.98 0.01
N SER A 56 -0.21 -0.93 0.38
CA SER A 56 -1.22 -0.32 -0.48
C SER A 56 -0.60 0.80 -1.30
N LEU A 57 -0.85 0.82 -2.62
CA LEU A 57 -0.32 1.82 -3.54
C LEU A 57 -1.44 2.71 -4.06
N PRO A 58 -1.97 3.65 -3.24
CA PRO A 58 -3.02 4.56 -3.70
C PRO A 58 -2.51 5.51 -4.79
N GLY A 59 -3.40 5.84 -5.72
CA GLY A 59 -3.25 6.94 -6.66
C GLY A 59 -3.66 8.27 -6.04
N ALA A 60 -4.04 9.23 -6.88
CA ALA A 60 -4.65 10.48 -6.40
C ALA A 60 -5.84 10.13 -5.49
N THR A 61 -5.74 10.53 -4.23
CA THR A 61 -6.83 10.40 -3.26
C THR A 61 -7.53 11.74 -3.21
N GLU A 62 -8.85 11.74 -3.18
CA GLU A 62 -9.60 13.00 -3.13
C GLU A 62 -9.29 13.79 -1.87
N PRO A 63 -9.11 15.12 -2.00
CA PRO A 63 -9.01 15.98 -0.83
C PRO A 63 -10.36 16.01 -0.10
N LYS A 64 -10.32 15.88 1.24
CA LYS A 64 -11.49 15.87 2.13
C LYS A 64 -12.36 17.14 2.09
N SER A 65 -12.01 18.17 1.31
CA SER A 65 -12.74 19.45 1.26
C SER A 65 -13.98 19.47 0.36
N SER A 66 -14.30 18.39 -0.35
CA SER A 66 -15.54 18.28 -1.14
C SER A 66 -16.45 17.21 -0.56
N VAL A 67 -17.35 17.64 0.33
CA VAL A 67 -18.52 16.88 0.79
C VAL A 67 -19.41 16.59 -0.43
N ARG A 68 -19.17 15.49 -1.15
CA ARG A 68 -20.10 14.89 -2.13
C ARG A 68 -19.76 13.48 -2.62
N GLN A 69 -18.82 12.76 -2.00
CA GLN A 69 -18.35 11.48 -2.55
C GLN A 69 -18.40 10.25 -1.62
N MET A 70 -19.28 10.26 -0.60
CA MET A 70 -19.55 9.05 0.19
C MET A 70 -20.42 8.01 -0.57
N ASP A 71 -21.03 8.38 -1.70
CA ASP A 71 -22.01 7.53 -2.40
C ASP A 71 -21.38 6.49 -3.35
N TRP A 72 -20.16 6.74 -3.85
CA TRP A 72 -19.54 5.87 -4.88
C TRP A 72 -18.78 4.69 -4.29
N VAL A 73 -18.04 4.90 -3.20
CA VAL A 73 -17.23 3.85 -2.55
C VAL A 73 -18.11 2.82 -1.84
N VAL A 74 -19.28 3.22 -1.34
CA VAL A 74 -20.25 2.30 -0.74
C VAL A 74 -20.98 1.46 -1.80
N SER A 75 -21.08 1.97 -3.05
CA SER A 75 -21.79 1.30 -4.13
C SER A 75 -20.98 0.20 -4.84
N ASN A 76 -19.64 0.24 -4.79
CA ASN A 76 -18.78 -0.77 -5.41
C ASN A 76 -18.17 -1.71 -4.37
N LYS A 77 -19.01 -2.61 -3.83
CA LYS A 77 -18.55 -3.83 -3.13
C LYS A 77 -17.66 -4.64 -4.08
N ILE A 78 -16.35 -4.56 -3.92
CA ILE A 78 -15.44 -5.53 -4.52
C ILE A 78 -15.53 -6.80 -3.66
N GLU A 79 -16.40 -7.72 -4.07
CA GLU A 79 -16.34 -9.11 -3.66
C GLU A 79 -15.14 -9.77 -4.34
N PHE A 80 -14.12 -10.12 -3.56
CA PHE A 80 -13.08 -11.04 -4.00
C PHE A 80 -13.68 -12.45 -3.97
N SER A 81 -14.14 -12.94 -5.13
CA SER A 81 -14.48 -14.34 -5.33
C SER A 81 -13.19 -15.14 -5.47
N ALA A 82 -13.00 -16.10 -4.56
CA ALA A 82 -12.00 -17.14 -4.69
C ALA A 82 -12.56 -18.27 -5.55
N HIS A 83 -11.98 -18.47 -6.73
CA HIS A 83 -11.95 -19.74 -7.45
C HIS A 83 -10.51 -20.03 -7.85
#